data_AF-A0A843E1K5-F1
#
_entry.id   AF-A0A843E1K5-F1
#
_cell.length_a   1.000
_cell.length_b   1.000
_cell.length_c   1.000
_cell.angle_alpha   90.00
_cell.angle_beta   90.00
_cell.angle_gamma   90.00
#
_symmetry.space_group_name_H-M   'P 1'
#
loop_
_entity.id
_entity.type
_entity.pdbx_description
1 polymer ?
#
loop_
_entity_poly.entity_id
_entity_poly.type
_entity_poly.pdbx_seq_one_letter_code
_entity_poly.pdbx_strand_id
1 'polypeptide(L)'
;GTLQVFPSPMHDTDDLGLSLVHLPDTVYERGKAGVNRGEAKAVAEAVLDYYRRFPNKTLGVATFSTRQQELIRREVDILLRDNPDVEAAMRPENGEHFFVKNLETVQGDERDTMLISIGYGFDENHRLSRNFGPLNQTGGERRLNVLITRARERCVVFANFRGYDLPVESDTPDGVAALSAFLTYAETRNAAPLAAGEDISSDVADLFPETVARMLEDKGYAVARNVGCAGFRIDLAVLHPETEGVYMAGILCDGPFYWSAADARDRDRLRGQVLEGLGWNLIRIWSPEWFQHPASCTKVLLDFLEEAAKKEPLKLSVEPLPEIIPEAVGEEEPAEEPAEEVKSAEQTSSSGGFVPYAVCDACVLQSYNQFASVQDSILQTAIVEIVRAEGPISEAQLIARIKELGRVPRMTAGIKERIANLADASVTEGTLICDAEKFYAISGGELTARIREGKWSAADVSLGEIALAAKIILEKQFATPKADLVKQTAASLGFKATAAVKQRVEAGVDAACASGMILVENDVCKAA
;
A
#
# COMPACT_ATOMS: atom_id res chain seq x y z
N GLY A 1 -17.17 1.44 9.67
CA GLY A 1 -16.78 0.00 9.63
C GLY A 1 -15.74 -0.19 10.70
N THR A 2 -15.89 -1.20 11.57
CA THR A 2 -15.07 -1.37 12.77
C THR A 2 -13.58 -1.55 12.42
N LEU A 3 -12.71 -0.85 13.14
CA LEU A 3 -11.24 -0.92 13.04
C LEU A 3 -10.79 -2.38 13.21
N GLN A 4 -10.00 -2.91 12.28
CA GLN A 4 -9.45 -4.26 12.37
C GLN A 4 -7.93 -4.17 12.53
N VAL A 5 -7.44 -4.38 13.75
CA VAL A 5 -6.00 -4.48 14.02
C VAL A 5 -5.71 -5.92 14.41
N PHE A 6 -4.92 -6.61 13.60
CA PHE A 6 -4.56 -8.00 13.82
C PHE A 6 -3.33 -8.11 14.74
N PRO A 7 -3.35 -8.98 15.76
CA PRO A 7 -2.19 -9.18 16.63
C PRO A 7 -1.07 -9.94 15.88
N SER A 8 0.18 -9.53 16.08
CA SER A 8 1.36 -10.26 15.58
C SER A 8 1.80 -11.32 16.61
N PRO A 9 2.33 -12.48 16.19
CA PRO A 9 2.79 -13.55 17.10
C PRO A 9 4.16 -13.28 17.75
N MET A 10 4.82 -12.15 17.48
CA MET A 10 6.17 -11.82 17.98
C MET A 10 6.16 -10.51 18.79
N HIS A 11 6.54 -10.56 20.07
CA HIS A 11 6.98 -9.40 20.86
C HIS A 11 8.51 -9.39 20.99
N ASP A 12 9.05 -8.18 21.07
CA ASP A 12 10.46 -7.84 21.27
C ASP A 12 11.43 -8.13 20.12
N THR A 13 11.48 -7.19 19.17
CA THR A 13 12.75 -6.60 18.73
C THR A 13 12.53 -5.08 18.61
N ASP A 14 13.56 -4.27 18.83
CA ASP A 14 13.52 -2.80 18.63
C ASP A 14 13.07 -2.41 17.22
N ASP A 15 13.02 -3.37 16.29
CA ASP A 15 12.80 -3.19 14.86
C ASP A 15 11.46 -3.74 14.35
N LEU A 16 10.58 -4.26 15.22
CA LEU A 16 9.27 -4.81 14.83
C LEU A 16 8.12 -4.25 15.66
N GLY A 17 6.98 -4.01 15.02
CA GLY A 17 5.71 -3.66 15.69
C GLY A 17 5.35 -2.17 15.72
N LEU A 18 4.36 -1.82 16.54
CA LEU A 18 3.78 -0.47 16.68
C LEU A 18 4.29 0.22 17.95
N SER A 19 4.79 1.45 17.84
CA SER A 19 5.25 2.26 18.98
C SER A 19 4.81 3.72 18.88
N LEU A 20 4.71 4.39 20.03
CA LEU A 20 4.47 5.84 20.13
C LEU A 20 5.74 6.58 20.59
N VAL A 21 6.17 7.55 19.80
CA VAL A 21 7.12 8.60 20.20
C VAL A 21 6.31 9.80 20.68
N HIS A 22 6.18 9.92 22.00
CA HIS A 22 5.44 10.99 22.65
C HIS A 22 6.32 12.24 22.83
N LEU A 23 5.90 13.37 22.26
CA LEU A 23 6.65 14.63 22.16
C LEU A 23 5.92 15.79 22.88
N PRO A 24 5.82 15.78 24.21
CA PRO A 24 4.97 16.71 24.98
C PRO A 24 5.40 18.17 24.85
N ASP A 25 6.68 18.44 24.58
CA ASP A 25 7.24 19.78 24.48
C ASP A 25 6.98 20.44 23.12
N THR A 26 6.41 19.69 22.17
CA THR A 26 6.14 20.19 20.82
C THR A 26 4.76 20.83 20.74
N VAL A 27 4.61 21.82 19.86
CA VAL A 27 3.43 22.69 19.83
C VAL A 27 2.79 22.69 18.45
N TYR A 28 1.48 22.45 18.42
CA TYR A 28 0.67 22.62 17.21
C TYR A 28 0.31 24.10 17.02
N GLU A 29 0.77 24.69 15.91
CA GLU A 29 0.56 26.10 15.57
C GLU A 29 -0.87 26.38 15.05
N ARG A 30 -1.89 26.13 15.89
CA ARG A 30 -3.31 26.29 15.55
C ARG A 30 -3.65 27.73 15.18
N GLY A 31 -4.33 27.93 14.05
CA GLY A 31 -4.71 29.26 13.56
C GLY A 31 -3.57 30.11 12.98
N LYS A 32 -2.32 29.62 13.05
CA LYS A 32 -1.14 30.18 12.38
C LYS A 32 -0.80 29.29 11.16
N ALA A 33 0.37 28.65 11.15
CA ALA A 33 0.75 27.77 10.05
C ALA A 33 -0.06 26.44 10.02
N GLY A 34 -0.59 25.98 11.15
CA GLY A 34 -1.33 24.72 11.23
C GLY A 34 -0.43 23.50 11.02
N VAL A 35 0.74 23.51 11.68
CA VAL A 35 1.78 22.47 11.65
C VAL A 35 2.35 22.29 13.05
N ASN A 36 3.04 21.19 13.29
CA ASN A 36 3.85 20.97 14.48
C ASN A 36 5.33 20.86 14.06
N ARG A 37 6.10 21.94 14.32
CA ARG A 37 7.51 22.01 13.91
C ARG A 37 8.42 21.07 14.69
N GLY A 38 8.17 20.93 15.98
CA GLY A 38 8.97 20.04 16.82
C GLY A 38 8.80 18.59 16.39
N GLU A 39 7.55 18.20 16.12
CA GLU A 39 7.25 16.87 15.58
C GLU A 39 7.86 16.64 14.20
N ALA A 40 7.79 17.64 13.30
CA ALA A 40 8.37 17.51 11.96
C ALA A 40 9.89 17.29 11.99
N LYS A 41 10.60 17.98 12.89
CA LYS A 41 12.05 17.79 13.09
C LYS A 41 12.36 16.41 13.65
N ALA A 42 11.64 15.97 14.68
CA ALA A 42 11.82 14.65 15.27
C ALA A 42 11.60 13.53 14.25
N VAL A 43 10.61 13.68 13.36
CA VAL A 43 10.39 12.73 12.26
C VAL A 43 11.53 12.75 11.26
N ALA A 44 12.03 13.93 10.86
CA ALA A 44 13.15 14.04 9.94
C ALA A 44 14.45 13.42 10.50
N GLU A 45 14.72 13.62 11.79
CA GLU A 45 15.82 12.97 12.51
C GLU A 45 15.65 11.45 12.54
N ALA A 46 14.45 10.96 12.84
CA ALA A 46 14.14 9.52 12.83
C ALA A 46 14.32 8.88 11.44
N VAL A 47 14.00 9.62 10.37
CA VAL A 47 14.24 9.19 8.98
C VAL A 47 15.74 9.02 8.73
N LEU A 48 16.56 10.00 9.12
CA LEU A 48 18.01 9.95 8.96
C LEU A 48 18.61 8.77 9.74
N ASP A 49 18.22 8.61 11.00
CA ASP A 49 18.69 7.52 11.85
C ASP A 49 18.23 6.14 11.41
N TYR A 50 17.08 6.05 10.72
CA TYR A 50 16.60 4.80 10.14
C TYR A 50 17.52 4.35 9.01
N TYR A 51 17.80 5.21 8.03
CA TYR A 51 18.63 4.82 6.88
C TYR A 51 20.10 4.60 7.24
N ARG A 52 20.60 5.21 8.32
CA ARG A 52 21.91 4.86 8.89
C ARG A 52 21.98 3.43 9.41
N ARG A 53 20.86 2.91 9.93
CA ARG A 53 20.77 1.55 10.51
C ARG A 53 20.33 0.51 9.47
N PHE A 54 19.45 0.89 8.56
CA PHE A 54 18.80 0.00 7.59
C PHE A 54 18.84 0.58 6.17
N PRO A 55 20.03 0.74 5.57
CA PRO A 55 20.18 1.41 4.26
C PRO A 55 19.45 0.69 3.12
N ASN A 56 19.25 -0.62 3.22
CA ASN A 56 18.60 -1.43 2.18
C ASN A 56 17.08 -1.59 2.38
N LYS A 57 16.52 -1.11 3.50
CA LYS A 57 15.08 -1.25 3.78
C LYS A 57 14.30 -0.03 3.30
N THR A 58 13.01 -0.25 3.08
CA THR A 58 12.10 0.80 2.61
C THR A 58 11.43 1.53 3.79
N LEU A 59 11.27 2.84 3.68
CA LEU A 59 10.69 3.70 4.72
C LEU A 59 9.60 4.60 4.15
N GLY A 60 8.44 4.65 4.78
CA GLY A 60 7.37 5.57 4.44
C GLY A 60 7.08 6.54 5.57
N VAL A 61 6.86 7.80 5.26
CA VAL A 61 6.34 8.80 6.21
C VAL A 61 4.94 9.20 5.78
N ALA A 62 4.01 9.10 6.72
CA ALA A 62 2.63 9.51 6.53
C ALA A 62 2.25 10.65 7.46
N THR A 63 1.45 11.59 6.96
CA THR A 63 0.95 12.72 7.76
C THR A 63 -0.57 12.86 7.69
N PHE A 64 -1.19 13.42 8.72
CA PHE A 64 -2.64 13.72 8.66
C PHE A 64 -2.95 15.04 7.97
N SER A 65 -1.94 15.89 7.76
CA SER A 65 -2.05 17.21 7.15
C SER A 65 -1.04 17.37 6.01
N THR A 66 -1.50 17.90 4.86
CA THR A 66 -0.63 18.26 3.74
C THR A 66 0.39 19.34 4.13
N ARG A 67 0.05 20.24 5.07
CA ARG A 67 1.00 21.25 5.55
C ARG A 67 2.12 20.64 6.38
N GLN A 68 1.79 19.64 7.20
CA GLN A 68 2.78 18.87 7.96
C GLN A 68 3.66 18.03 7.02
N GLN A 69 3.07 17.46 5.96
CA GLN A 69 3.80 16.72 4.92
C GLN A 69 4.91 17.57 4.30
N GLU A 70 4.55 18.78 3.85
CA GLU A 70 5.50 19.70 3.22
C GLU A 70 6.61 20.14 4.17
N LEU A 71 6.25 20.38 5.44
CA LEU A 71 7.24 20.72 6.45
C LEU A 71 8.22 19.58 6.69
N ILE A 72 7.74 18.34 6.84
CA ILE A 72 8.61 17.17 7.04
C ILE A 72 9.53 16.96 5.84
N ARG A 73 9.02 17.05 4.60
CA ARG A 73 9.86 16.97 3.39
C ARG A 73 11.00 17.98 3.44
N ARG A 74 10.68 19.23 3.78
CA ARG A 74 11.67 20.30 3.89
C ARG A 74 12.71 20.02 4.97
N GLU A 75 12.30 19.54 6.16
CA GLU A 75 13.25 19.23 7.23
C GLU A 75 14.14 18.03 6.86
N VAL A 76 13.62 17.01 6.19
CA VAL A 76 14.41 15.91 5.64
C VAL A 76 15.42 16.42 4.61
N ASP A 77 14.98 17.23 3.63
CA ASP A 77 15.86 17.82 2.61
C ASP A 77 16.99 18.68 3.22
N ILE A 78 16.73 19.34 4.36
CA ILE A 78 17.76 20.10 5.08
C ILE A 78 18.81 19.16 5.67
N LEU A 79 18.39 18.07 6.32
CA LEU A 79 19.30 17.10 6.93
C LEU A 79 20.13 16.35 5.88
N LEU A 80 19.56 16.03 4.72
CA LEU A 80 20.25 15.30 3.66
C LEU A 80 21.42 16.07 3.05
N ARG A 81 21.38 17.41 3.03
CA ARG A 81 22.49 18.25 2.53
C ARG A 81 23.82 17.97 3.23
N ASP A 82 23.74 17.63 4.51
CA ASP A 82 24.91 17.34 5.35
C ASP A 82 25.17 15.83 5.48
N ASN A 83 24.35 14.97 4.85
CA ASN A 83 24.41 13.50 4.94
C ASN A 83 24.16 12.84 3.55
N PRO A 84 25.09 13.00 2.58
CA PRO A 84 24.92 12.52 1.21
C PRO A 84 24.91 10.99 1.09
N ASP A 85 25.52 10.29 2.05
CA ASP A 85 25.48 8.83 2.19
C ASP A 85 24.06 8.31 2.43
N VAL A 86 23.28 9.02 3.26
CA VAL A 86 21.88 8.69 3.51
C VAL A 86 21.00 9.03 2.30
N GLU A 87 21.28 10.13 1.61
CA GLU A 87 20.54 10.51 0.39
C GLU A 87 20.66 9.44 -0.71
N ALA A 88 21.86 8.85 -0.88
CA ALA A 88 22.08 7.76 -1.81
C ALA A 88 21.26 6.50 -1.44
N ALA A 89 21.20 6.14 -0.15
CA ALA A 89 20.42 4.99 0.34
C ALA A 89 18.90 5.17 0.14
N MET A 90 18.39 6.41 0.17
CA MET A 90 16.97 6.71 -0.05
C MET A 90 16.52 6.56 -1.51
N ARG A 91 17.45 6.69 -2.47
CA ARG A 91 17.16 6.77 -3.91
C ARG A 91 18.00 5.76 -4.73
N PRO A 92 17.79 4.45 -4.56
CA PRO A 92 18.50 3.46 -5.36
C PRO A 92 18.04 3.46 -6.82
N GLU A 93 18.89 2.90 -7.69
CA GLU A 93 18.72 2.89 -9.14
C GLU A 93 17.41 2.22 -9.62
N ASN A 94 16.82 1.35 -8.80
CA ASN A 94 15.65 0.53 -9.15
C ASN A 94 14.29 1.04 -8.58
N GLY A 95 14.25 2.18 -7.88
CA GLY A 95 12.99 2.76 -7.40
C GLY A 95 13.11 3.59 -6.11
N GLU A 96 11.99 4.17 -5.65
CA GLU A 96 11.97 5.04 -4.46
C GLU A 96 11.80 4.23 -3.16
N HIS A 97 12.87 4.10 -2.36
CA HIS A 97 12.81 3.41 -1.06
C HIS A 97 12.13 4.26 0.01
N PHE A 98 12.16 5.60 -0.14
CA PHE A 98 11.59 6.57 0.78
C PHE A 98 10.33 7.24 0.22
N PHE A 99 9.35 7.59 1.04
CA PHE A 99 8.37 8.62 0.65
C PHE A 99 7.88 9.44 1.83
N VAL A 100 7.34 10.63 1.54
CA VAL A 100 6.51 11.41 2.48
C VAL A 100 5.17 11.74 1.83
N LYS A 101 4.07 11.20 2.35
CA LYS A 101 2.71 11.32 1.80
C LYS A 101 1.71 11.67 2.90
N ASN A 102 0.52 12.16 2.53
CA ASN A 102 -0.57 12.39 3.50
C ASN A 102 -1.56 11.21 3.52
N LEU A 103 -2.45 11.23 4.50
CA LEU A 103 -3.49 10.22 4.73
C LEU A 103 -4.41 9.97 3.50
N GLU A 104 -4.55 10.95 2.61
CA GLU A 104 -5.38 10.83 1.39
C GLU A 104 -4.61 10.21 0.22
N THR A 105 -3.28 10.29 0.22
CA THR A 105 -2.42 9.92 -0.91
C THR A 105 -1.64 8.62 -0.69
N VAL A 106 -1.52 8.14 0.55
CA VAL A 106 -0.77 6.92 0.96
C VAL A 106 -1.42 5.59 0.51
N GLN A 107 -2.37 5.62 -0.42
CA GLN A 107 -3.15 4.46 -0.81
C GLN A 107 -2.40 3.54 -1.78
N GLY A 108 -2.12 2.31 -1.33
CA GLY A 108 -1.47 1.27 -2.13
C GLY A 108 0.06 1.24 -2.00
N ASP A 109 0.65 2.17 -1.25
CA ASP A 109 2.08 2.21 -0.99
C ASP A 109 2.39 1.52 0.34
N GLU A 110 3.17 0.45 0.30
CA GLU A 110 3.61 -0.28 1.49
C GLU A 110 5.13 -0.16 1.66
N ARG A 111 5.57 -0.15 2.92
CA ARG A 111 6.98 -0.03 3.29
C ARG A 111 7.29 -0.96 4.45
N ASP A 112 8.57 -1.31 4.58
CA ASP A 112 9.03 -2.16 5.67
C ASP A 112 8.76 -1.43 7.00
N THR A 113 9.12 -0.15 7.07
CA THR A 113 8.77 0.73 8.18
C THR A 113 7.90 1.90 7.75
N MET A 114 6.89 2.23 8.55
CA MET A 114 6.09 3.47 8.44
C MET A 114 6.28 4.38 9.65
N LEU A 115 6.57 5.65 9.41
CA LEU A 115 6.52 6.72 10.41
C LEU A 115 5.24 7.54 10.20
N ILE A 116 4.45 7.74 11.25
CA ILE A 116 3.18 8.46 11.19
C ILE A 116 3.30 9.73 12.02
N SER A 117 3.26 10.89 11.37
CA SER A 117 3.15 12.20 12.03
C SER A 117 1.69 12.62 12.10
N ILE A 118 1.15 12.78 13.32
CA ILE A 118 -0.19 13.30 13.50
C ILE A 118 -0.22 14.79 13.13
N GLY A 119 0.76 15.57 13.56
CA GLY A 119 0.93 17.00 13.27
C GLY A 119 -0.13 17.93 13.85
N TYR A 120 -1.30 17.41 14.23
CA TYR A 120 -2.31 18.05 15.06
C TYR A 120 -2.06 17.69 16.53
N GLY A 121 -2.44 18.56 17.46
CA GLY A 121 -2.16 18.29 18.87
C GLY A 121 -2.48 19.46 19.79
N PHE A 122 -1.84 19.46 20.96
CA PHE A 122 -1.88 20.58 21.90
C PHE A 122 -1.23 21.83 21.30
N ASP A 123 -1.90 22.98 21.45
CA ASP A 123 -1.38 24.29 21.08
C ASP A 123 -0.61 24.99 22.22
N GLU A 124 -0.13 26.21 21.99
CA GLU A 124 0.61 27.04 22.96
C GLU A 124 -0.15 27.25 24.29
N ASN A 125 -1.47 27.09 24.30
CA ASN A 125 -2.32 27.23 25.49
C ASN A 125 -2.72 25.87 26.09
N HIS A 126 -2.05 24.78 25.71
CA HIS A 126 -2.38 23.40 26.07
C HIS A 126 -3.82 23.00 25.73
N ARG A 127 -4.36 23.51 24.61
CA ARG A 127 -5.67 23.07 24.10
C ARG A 127 -5.51 22.07 22.97
N LEU A 128 -6.10 20.89 23.13
CA LEU A 128 -6.10 19.86 22.08
C LEU A 128 -7.07 20.23 20.95
N SER A 129 -6.61 20.12 19.70
CA SER A 129 -7.50 20.27 18.53
C SER A 129 -8.54 19.15 18.51
N ARG A 130 -9.83 19.50 18.39
CA ARG A 130 -10.90 18.52 18.10
C ARG A 130 -11.05 18.22 16.61
N ASN A 131 -10.27 18.90 15.77
CA ASN A 131 -10.30 18.76 14.32
C ASN A 131 -8.94 18.23 13.83
N PHE A 132 -8.94 16.96 13.47
CA PHE A 132 -7.84 16.18 12.89
C PHE A 132 -7.96 16.08 11.35
N GLY A 133 -8.65 17.03 10.74
CA GLY A 133 -8.71 17.17 9.29
C GLY A 133 -9.44 16.00 8.61
N PRO A 134 -8.82 15.28 7.66
CA PRO A 134 -9.45 14.18 6.91
C PRO A 134 -9.97 13.04 7.79
N LEU A 135 -9.50 12.95 9.04
CA LEU A 135 -9.91 11.92 9.99
C LEU A 135 -11.28 12.20 10.62
N ASN A 136 -11.68 13.47 10.74
CA ASN A 136 -13.01 13.85 11.26
C ASN A 136 -14.13 13.64 10.24
N GLN A 137 -13.79 13.41 8.97
CA GLN A 137 -14.76 13.20 7.90
C GLN A 137 -15.27 11.75 7.89
N THR A 138 -16.42 11.53 7.27
CA THR A 138 -16.96 10.18 7.06
C THR A 138 -15.93 9.27 6.38
N GLY A 139 -15.74 8.05 6.91
CA GLY A 139 -14.73 7.12 6.43
C GLY A 139 -13.31 7.40 6.94
N GLY A 140 -13.12 8.35 7.86
CA GLY A 140 -11.84 8.63 8.51
C GLY A 140 -11.25 7.40 9.20
N GLU A 141 -12.09 6.57 9.81
CA GLU A 141 -11.68 5.30 10.42
C GLU A 141 -11.08 4.33 9.39
N ARG A 142 -11.62 4.31 8.16
CA ARG A 142 -11.07 3.50 7.06
C ARG A 142 -9.73 4.03 6.59
N ARG A 143 -9.57 5.35 6.51
CA ARG A 143 -8.29 5.97 6.13
C ARG A 143 -7.21 5.66 7.16
N LEU A 144 -7.55 5.73 8.44
CA LEU A 144 -6.64 5.36 9.53
C LEU A 144 -6.26 3.88 9.46
N ASN A 145 -7.22 2.96 9.29
CA ASN A 145 -6.93 1.54 9.09
C ASN A 145 -5.99 1.32 7.90
N VAL A 146 -6.29 1.94 6.76
CA VAL A 146 -5.48 1.85 5.54
C VAL A 146 -4.06 2.28 5.81
N LEU A 147 -3.84 3.32 6.62
CA LEU A 147 -2.52 3.81 6.98
C LEU A 147 -1.77 2.83 7.91
N ILE A 148 -2.46 2.31 8.92
CA ILE A 148 -1.88 1.38 9.90
C ILE A 148 -1.38 0.12 9.19
N THR A 149 -2.11 -0.38 8.20
CA THR A 149 -1.73 -1.59 7.45
C THR A 149 -0.70 -1.34 6.34
N ARG A 150 -0.07 -0.16 6.26
CA ARG A 150 0.99 0.12 5.25
C ARG A 150 2.37 -0.36 5.69
N ALA A 151 2.57 -0.58 6.99
CA ALA A 151 3.81 -1.11 7.55
C ALA A 151 3.83 -2.64 7.41
N ARG A 152 4.90 -3.19 6.83
CA ARG A 152 5.13 -4.64 6.80
C ARG A 152 5.77 -5.15 8.09
N GLU A 153 6.70 -4.38 8.64
CA GLU A 153 7.53 -4.77 9.77
C GLU A 153 7.28 -3.87 10.99
N ARG A 154 7.34 -2.54 10.79
CA ARG A 154 7.32 -1.57 11.89
C ARG A 154 6.49 -0.32 11.61
N CYS A 155 5.77 0.15 12.63
CA CYS A 155 5.02 1.39 12.59
C CYS A 155 5.39 2.26 13.82
N VAL A 156 5.81 3.50 13.59
CA VAL A 156 6.16 4.45 14.66
C VAL A 156 5.29 5.68 14.52
N VAL A 157 4.57 6.04 15.58
CA VAL A 157 3.65 7.18 15.59
C VAL A 157 4.27 8.31 16.39
N PHE A 158 4.13 9.55 15.91
CA PHE A 158 4.63 10.75 16.56
C PHE A 158 3.44 11.64 16.93
N ALA A 159 3.35 12.00 18.21
CA ALA A 159 2.27 12.84 18.73
C ALA A 159 2.71 13.61 19.97
N ASN A 160 2.16 14.80 20.18
CA ASN A 160 2.39 15.58 21.41
C ASN A 160 1.32 15.36 22.50
N PHE A 161 0.43 14.41 22.26
CA PHE A 161 -0.68 14.02 23.14
C PHE A 161 -0.81 12.50 23.12
N ARG A 162 -1.61 11.98 24.05
CA ARG A 162 -1.82 10.55 24.26
C ARG A 162 -3.24 10.10 23.96
N GLY A 163 -3.43 8.78 23.85
CA GLY A 163 -4.74 8.19 23.58
C GLY A 163 -5.83 8.62 24.59
N TYR A 164 -5.47 8.75 25.87
CA TYR A 164 -6.38 9.19 26.93
C TYR A 164 -6.70 10.70 26.91
N ASP A 165 -5.90 11.53 26.22
CA ASP A 165 -6.16 12.97 26.09
C ASP A 165 -7.32 13.25 25.11
N LEU A 166 -7.71 12.25 24.32
CA LEU A 166 -8.85 12.31 23.39
C LEU A 166 -10.14 11.86 24.10
N PRO A 167 -11.07 12.77 24.42
CA PRO A 167 -12.37 12.37 24.96
C PRO A 167 -13.18 11.68 23.85
N VAL A 168 -13.56 10.43 24.10
CA VAL A 168 -14.44 9.65 23.22
C VAL A 168 -15.83 9.58 23.85
N GLU A 169 -16.74 10.37 23.31
CA GLU A 169 -18.16 10.44 23.69
C GLU A 169 -19.05 9.79 22.60
N SER A 170 -20.35 9.59 22.88
CA SER A 170 -21.29 8.93 21.97
C SER A 170 -21.49 9.62 20.61
N ASP A 171 -21.14 10.91 20.48
CA ASP A 171 -21.22 11.70 19.25
C ASP A 171 -19.85 11.90 18.57
N THR A 172 -18.80 11.26 19.07
CA THR A 172 -17.43 11.41 18.55
C THR A 172 -17.32 10.78 17.15
N PRO A 173 -16.70 11.46 16.17
CA PRO A 173 -16.49 10.88 14.85
C PRO A 173 -15.68 9.57 14.93
N ASP A 174 -16.11 8.54 14.18
CA ASP A 174 -15.50 7.19 14.18
C ASP A 174 -13.98 7.22 14.00
N GLY A 175 -13.45 8.12 13.15
CA GLY A 175 -12.01 8.25 12.93
C GLY A 175 -11.23 8.75 14.15
N VAL A 176 -11.83 9.62 14.97
CA VAL A 176 -11.21 10.16 16.18
C VAL A 176 -11.25 9.12 17.31
N ALA A 177 -12.36 8.40 17.44
CA ALA A 177 -12.44 7.26 18.36
C ALA A 177 -11.41 6.17 18.00
N ALA A 178 -11.26 5.87 16.71
CA ALA A 178 -10.26 4.95 16.19
C ALA A 178 -8.82 5.41 16.49
N LEU A 179 -8.53 6.72 16.40
CA LEU A 179 -7.23 7.27 16.75
C LEU A 179 -6.91 7.15 18.24
N SER A 180 -7.88 7.43 19.12
CA SER A 180 -7.70 7.25 20.57
C SER A 180 -7.34 5.81 20.91
N ALA A 181 -8.08 4.84 20.35
CA ALA A 181 -7.79 3.43 20.53
C ALA A 181 -6.40 3.04 19.98
N PHE A 182 -6.05 3.57 18.80
CA PHE A 182 -4.76 3.32 18.17
C PHE A 182 -3.57 3.85 18.98
N LEU A 183 -3.65 5.08 19.49
CA LEU A 183 -2.60 5.68 20.32
C LEU A 183 -2.49 4.99 21.67
N THR A 184 -3.62 4.66 22.30
CA THR A 184 -3.64 3.88 23.55
C THR A 184 -2.91 2.55 23.37
N TYR A 185 -3.14 1.89 22.24
CA TYR A 185 -2.47 0.64 21.89
C TYR A 185 -0.97 0.82 21.61
N ALA A 186 -0.58 1.89 20.91
CA ALA A 186 0.82 2.22 20.67
C ALA A 186 1.60 2.57 21.97
N GLU A 187 0.91 3.11 22.99
CA GLU A 187 1.47 3.42 24.31
C GLU A 187 1.60 2.19 25.22
N THR A 188 0.56 1.34 25.25
CA THR A 188 0.53 0.16 26.13
C THR A 188 1.50 -0.95 25.69
N ARG A 189 2.10 -0.86 24.50
CA ARG A 189 3.21 -1.75 24.12
C ARG A 189 4.48 -1.57 24.98
N ASN A 190 4.57 -0.52 25.79
CA ASN A 190 5.63 -0.32 26.80
C ASN A 190 5.17 -0.53 28.26
N ALA A 191 3.92 -0.95 28.49
CA ALA A 191 3.43 -1.16 29.85
C ALA A 191 2.62 -2.46 29.91
N ALA A 192 3.07 -3.39 30.75
CA ALA A 192 2.28 -4.53 31.20
C ALA A 192 0.81 -4.11 31.43
N PRO A 193 -0.17 -4.96 31.09
CA PRO A 193 -1.57 -4.54 31.06
C PRO A 193 -1.99 -4.03 32.44
N LEU A 194 -2.19 -2.71 32.52
CA LEU A 194 -2.84 -2.07 33.64
C LEU A 194 -4.29 -2.52 33.63
N ALA A 195 -4.61 -3.37 34.60
CA ALA A 195 -5.96 -3.60 35.04
C ALA A 195 -6.62 -2.26 35.38
N ALA A 196 -7.60 -1.87 34.57
CA ALA A 196 -8.61 -0.86 34.88
C ALA A 196 -9.83 -1.26 34.03
N GLY A 197 -10.99 -1.59 34.55
CA GLY A 197 -11.53 -1.65 35.90
C GLY A 197 -13.04 -1.79 35.69
N GLU A 198 -13.61 -2.87 36.22
CA GLU A 198 -15.03 -3.09 36.52
C GLU A 198 -16.08 -2.86 35.41
N ASP A 199 -16.46 -3.96 34.75
CA ASP A 199 -17.84 -4.45 34.80
C ASP A 199 -17.82 -5.98 34.87
N ILE A 200 -17.98 -6.51 36.08
CA ILE A 200 -18.24 -7.93 36.32
C ILE A 200 -19.72 -8.16 35.99
N SER A 201 -20.03 -8.42 34.72
CA SER A 201 -21.21 -9.21 34.38
C SER A 201 -20.76 -10.67 34.26
N SER A 202 -21.10 -11.47 35.26
CA SER A 202 -20.83 -12.90 35.31
C SER A 202 -21.65 -13.68 34.28
N ASP A 203 -21.27 -13.62 33.01
CA ASP A 203 -21.83 -14.48 31.97
C ASP A 203 -21.01 -15.78 31.84
N VAL A 204 -21.72 -16.90 31.72
CA VAL A 204 -21.17 -18.27 31.62
C VAL A 204 -20.16 -18.44 30.47
N ALA A 205 -20.18 -17.51 29.52
CA ALA A 205 -19.36 -17.52 28.32
C ALA A 205 -17.91 -17.03 28.53
N ASP A 206 -17.62 -16.25 29.57
CA ASP A 206 -16.24 -15.84 29.93
C ASP A 206 -15.53 -16.89 30.82
N LEU A 207 -16.29 -17.84 31.38
CA LEU A 207 -15.75 -18.91 32.23
C LEU A 207 -15.00 -19.99 31.41
N PHE A 208 -15.40 -20.24 30.16
CA PHE A 208 -14.79 -21.30 29.36
C PHE A 208 -13.31 -21.02 28.99
N PRO A 209 -12.95 -19.89 28.33
CA PRO A 209 -11.55 -19.58 28.04
C PRO A 209 -10.68 -19.55 29.31
N GLU A 210 -11.23 -19.08 30.42
CA GLU A 210 -10.52 -19.05 31.71
C GLU A 210 -10.25 -20.46 32.26
N THR A 211 -11.13 -21.44 32.04
CA THR A 211 -10.87 -22.84 32.43
C THR A 211 -9.74 -23.47 31.62
N VAL A 212 -9.61 -23.12 30.34
CA VAL A 212 -8.52 -23.58 29.47
C VAL A 212 -7.21 -22.90 29.89
N ALA A 213 -7.23 -21.60 30.18
CA ALA A 213 -6.06 -20.84 30.64
C ALA A 213 -5.47 -21.43 31.93
N ARG A 214 -6.31 -21.68 32.95
CA ARG A 214 -5.86 -22.28 34.21
C ARG A 214 -5.28 -23.68 34.03
N MET A 215 -5.91 -24.50 33.17
CA MET A 215 -5.38 -25.83 32.85
C MET A 215 -3.96 -25.74 32.28
N LEU A 216 -3.71 -24.80 31.36
CA LEU A 216 -2.40 -24.58 30.76
C LEU A 216 -1.37 -24.04 31.77
N GLU A 217 -1.78 -23.11 32.63
CA GLU A 217 -0.95 -22.56 33.72
C GLU A 217 -0.56 -23.66 34.73
N ASP A 218 -1.50 -24.53 35.12
CA ASP A 218 -1.25 -25.71 35.98
C ASP A 218 -0.26 -26.71 35.34
N LYS A 219 -0.17 -26.71 34.01
CA LYS A 219 0.79 -27.52 33.24
C LYS A 219 2.12 -26.82 32.98
N GLY A 220 2.29 -25.59 33.47
CA GLY A 220 3.54 -24.83 33.40
C GLY A 220 3.70 -23.94 32.17
N TYR A 221 2.64 -23.70 31.40
CA TYR A 221 2.66 -22.79 30.25
C TYR A 221 2.32 -21.36 30.68
N ALA A 222 3.03 -20.38 30.11
CA ALA A 222 2.66 -18.97 30.25
C ALA A 222 1.62 -18.60 29.18
N VAL A 223 0.49 -18.02 29.61
CA VAL A 223 -0.66 -17.74 28.75
C VAL A 223 -1.07 -16.27 28.82
N ALA A 224 -1.16 -15.61 27.67
CA ALA A 224 -1.75 -14.29 27.52
C ALA A 224 -3.23 -14.40 27.13
N ARG A 225 -4.09 -13.62 27.79
CA ARG A 225 -5.55 -13.62 27.57
C ARG A 225 -5.95 -12.47 26.64
N ASN A 226 -6.95 -12.69 25.79
CA ASN A 226 -7.61 -11.65 24.98
C ASN A 226 -6.65 -10.79 24.13
N VAL A 227 -5.70 -11.42 23.44
CA VAL A 227 -4.68 -10.75 22.64
C VAL A 227 -5.31 -10.14 21.38
N GLY A 228 -5.26 -8.80 21.24
CA GLY A 228 -5.81 -8.04 20.09
C GLY A 228 -6.87 -6.99 20.49
N CYS A 229 -7.48 -6.30 19.51
CA CYS A 229 -8.54 -5.31 19.76
C CYS A 229 -9.73 -5.40 18.76
N ALA A 230 -10.74 -4.54 18.95
CA ALA A 230 -12.11 -4.61 18.42
C ALA A 230 -12.28 -5.37 17.07
N GLY A 231 -13.07 -6.46 17.09
CA GLY A 231 -13.40 -7.27 15.91
C GLY A 231 -12.49 -8.48 15.66
N PHE A 232 -11.21 -8.46 16.08
CA PHE A 232 -10.28 -9.58 15.91
C PHE A 232 -9.37 -9.77 17.13
N ARG A 233 -9.75 -10.69 18.03
CA ARG A 233 -8.96 -11.09 19.21
C ARG A 233 -8.63 -12.59 19.13
N ILE A 234 -7.51 -12.98 19.72
CA ILE A 234 -7.20 -14.37 20.03
C ILE A 234 -7.56 -14.58 21.50
N ASP A 235 -8.36 -15.60 21.79
CA ASP A 235 -8.92 -15.80 23.13
C ASP A 235 -7.81 -16.11 24.13
N LEU A 236 -6.86 -17.00 23.77
CA LEU A 236 -5.64 -17.26 24.55
C LEU A 236 -4.43 -17.39 23.62
N ALA A 237 -3.26 -16.87 24.01
CA ALA A 237 -2.00 -17.08 23.31
C ALA A 237 -0.96 -17.68 24.27
N VAL A 238 -0.25 -18.71 23.82
CA VAL A 238 0.74 -19.43 24.63
C VAL A 238 2.14 -18.99 24.24
N LEU A 239 2.95 -18.59 25.21
CA LEU A 239 4.32 -18.13 24.98
C LEU A 239 5.26 -19.30 24.67
N HIS A 240 6.27 -19.03 23.85
CA HIS A 240 7.32 -19.99 23.54
C HIS A 240 8.23 -20.17 24.77
N PRO A 241 8.52 -21.42 25.20
CA PRO A 241 9.32 -21.64 26.41
C PRO A 241 10.79 -21.23 26.27
N GLU A 242 11.33 -21.23 25.05
CA GLU A 242 12.74 -20.90 24.78
C GLU A 242 12.96 -19.47 24.22
N THR A 243 11.90 -18.71 23.91
CA THR A 243 12.02 -17.42 23.24
C THR A 243 11.07 -16.40 23.86
N GLU A 244 11.63 -15.49 24.65
CA GLU A 244 10.86 -14.43 25.31
C GLU A 244 10.17 -13.55 24.26
N GLY A 245 8.92 -13.14 24.54
CA GLY A 245 8.10 -12.32 23.66
C GLY A 245 7.43 -13.05 22.50
N VAL A 246 7.84 -14.26 22.13
CA VAL A 246 7.22 -14.98 21.00
C VAL A 246 6.07 -15.87 21.46
N TYR A 247 4.94 -15.82 20.77
CA TYR A 247 3.84 -16.75 20.95
C TYR A 247 4.04 -17.98 20.05
N MET A 248 4.05 -19.17 20.65
CA MET A 248 4.16 -20.42 19.91
C MET A 248 2.80 -20.87 19.32
N ALA A 249 1.70 -20.45 19.95
CA ALA A 249 0.35 -20.85 19.55
C ALA A 249 -0.72 -19.83 19.96
N GLY A 250 -1.77 -19.74 19.15
CA GLY A 250 -3.02 -19.06 19.49
C GLY A 250 -4.17 -20.06 19.61
N ILE A 251 -5.01 -19.90 20.62
CA ILE A 251 -6.18 -20.72 20.91
C ILE A 251 -7.43 -19.88 20.69
N LEU A 252 -8.33 -20.40 19.86
CA LEU A 252 -9.63 -19.80 19.56
C LEU A 252 -10.75 -20.57 20.27
N CYS A 253 -11.60 -19.85 20.99
CA CYS A 253 -12.74 -20.35 21.75
C CYS A 253 -14.08 -19.85 21.14
N ASP A 254 -15.19 -20.50 21.50
CA ASP A 254 -16.55 -20.20 21.03
C ASP A 254 -17.35 -19.25 21.95
N GLY A 255 -16.64 -18.33 22.62
CA GLY A 255 -17.20 -17.35 23.55
C GLY A 255 -17.97 -16.18 22.89
N PRO A 256 -18.37 -15.14 23.65
CA PRO A 256 -19.17 -14.01 23.15
C PRO A 256 -18.54 -13.31 21.93
N PHE A 257 -17.21 -13.32 21.87
CA PHE A 257 -16.42 -12.76 20.78
C PHE A 257 -16.53 -13.55 19.47
N TYR A 258 -16.84 -14.86 19.52
CA TYR A 258 -17.17 -15.69 18.35
C TYR A 258 -18.52 -15.29 17.72
N TRP A 259 -19.48 -14.85 18.54
CA TRP A 259 -20.82 -14.46 18.11
C TRP A 259 -20.92 -13.02 17.57
N SER A 260 -19.93 -12.18 17.86
CA SER A 260 -19.90 -10.75 17.49
C SER A 260 -19.62 -10.44 16.01
N ALA A 261 -19.27 -11.45 15.19
CA ALA A 261 -18.99 -11.29 13.76
C ALA A 261 -20.26 -11.34 12.90
N ALA A 262 -20.47 -10.33 12.04
CA ALA A 262 -21.70 -10.12 11.27
C ALA A 262 -22.05 -11.24 10.26
N ASP A 263 -21.06 -11.99 9.74
CA ASP A 263 -21.26 -13.00 8.69
C ASP A 263 -20.56 -14.35 9.01
N ALA A 264 -21.23 -15.46 8.77
CA ALA A 264 -20.74 -16.82 9.07
C ALA A 264 -19.55 -17.26 8.19
N ARG A 265 -19.43 -16.71 6.98
CA ARG A 265 -18.38 -17.07 6.01
C ARG A 265 -17.05 -16.35 6.30
N ASP A 266 -17.14 -15.11 6.78
CA ASP A 266 -15.99 -14.34 7.27
C ASP A 266 -15.47 -14.87 8.62
N ARG A 267 -16.38 -15.42 9.43
CA ARG A 267 -16.11 -15.97 10.78
C ARG A 267 -15.15 -17.16 10.79
N ASP A 268 -15.25 -18.05 9.81
CA ASP A 268 -14.56 -19.35 9.87
C ASP A 268 -13.44 -19.56 8.86
N ARG A 269 -13.48 -18.90 7.69
CA ARG A 269 -12.43 -19.09 6.67
C ARG A 269 -11.46 -17.93 6.59
N LEU A 270 -11.96 -16.70 6.58
CA LEU A 270 -11.13 -15.52 6.37
C LEU A 270 -10.29 -15.18 7.60
N ARG A 271 -10.88 -15.31 8.80
CA ARG A 271 -10.19 -15.06 10.08
C ARG A 271 -9.01 -16.00 10.32
N GLY A 272 -9.21 -17.31 10.11
CA GLY A 272 -8.14 -18.31 10.23
C GLY A 272 -7.02 -18.04 9.23
N GLN A 273 -7.38 -17.84 7.94
CA GLN A 273 -6.40 -17.58 6.87
C GLN A 273 -5.57 -16.31 7.09
N VAL A 274 -6.16 -15.24 7.62
CA VAL A 274 -5.43 -14.00 7.90
C VAL A 274 -4.48 -14.16 9.07
N LEU A 275 -4.91 -14.78 10.17
CA LEU A 275 -4.04 -15.00 11.33
C LEU A 275 -2.93 -16.03 11.05
N GLU A 276 -3.24 -17.11 10.34
CA GLU A 276 -2.24 -18.07 9.84
C GLU A 276 -1.26 -17.39 8.86
N GLY A 277 -1.75 -16.51 7.99
CA GLY A 277 -0.93 -15.70 7.08
C GLY A 277 0.00 -14.70 7.80
N LEU A 278 -0.35 -14.31 9.03
CA LEU A 278 0.50 -13.51 9.93
C LEU A 278 1.47 -14.37 10.76
N GLY A 279 1.51 -15.68 10.52
CA GLY A 279 2.44 -16.61 11.18
C GLY A 279 1.91 -17.24 12.46
N TRP A 280 0.63 -17.10 12.80
CA TRP A 280 0.05 -17.78 13.96
C TRP A 280 -0.14 -19.28 13.71
N ASN A 281 0.28 -20.10 14.67
CA ASN A 281 -0.13 -21.50 14.74
C ASN A 281 -1.42 -21.58 15.59
N LEU A 282 -2.56 -21.85 14.96
CA LEU A 282 -3.87 -21.75 15.61
C LEU A 282 -4.49 -23.12 15.88
N ILE A 283 -5.11 -23.24 17.06
CA ILE A 283 -6.01 -24.35 17.38
C ILE A 283 -7.35 -23.80 17.86
N ARG A 284 -8.44 -24.45 17.44
CA ARG A 284 -9.79 -24.09 17.88
C ARG A 284 -10.32 -25.12 18.88
N ILE A 285 -10.94 -24.65 19.95
CA ILE A 285 -11.58 -25.46 20.98
C ILE A 285 -13.02 -24.98 21.18
N TRP A 286 -13.96 -25.93 21.18
CA TRP A 286 -15.38 -25.65 21.40
C TRP A 286 -15.78 -25.99 22.83
N SER A 287 -16.54 -25.10 23.47
CA SER A 287 -17.03 -25.26 24.84
C SER A 287 -17.79 -26.58 25.07
N PRO A 288 -18.67 -27.08 24.16
CA PRO A 288 -19.39 -28.33 24.41
C PRO A 288 -18.47 -29.55 24.45
N GLU A 289 -17.42 -29.53 23.62
CA GLU A 289 -16.45 -30.62 23.55
C GLU A 289 -15.53 -30.62 24.78
N TRP A 290 -15.07 -29.43 25.19
CA TRP A 290 -14.23 -29.25 26.37
C TRP A 290 -14.91 -29.73 27.67
N PHE A 291 -16.19 -29.41 27.86
CA PHE A 291 -16.91 -29.83 29.07
C PHE A 291 -17.34 -31.31 29.05
N GLN A 292 -17.59 -31.89 27.89
CA GLN A 292 -17.97 -33.31 27.78
C GLN A 292 -16.75 -34.25 27.85
N HIS A 293 -15.62 -33.84 27.29
CA HIS A 293 -14.42 -34.69 27.16
C HIS A 293 -13.13 -33.96 27.58
N PRO A 294 -13.04 -33.39 28.80
CA PRO A 294 -11.95 -32.50 29.21
C PRO A 294 -10.57 -33.16 29.11
N ALA A 295 -10.46 -34.45 29.48
CA ALA A 295 -9.20 -35.18 29.40
C ALA A 295 -8.71 -35.38 27.95
N SER A 296 -9.64 -35.62 27.01
CA SER A 296 -9.31 -35.80 25.59
C SER A 296 -8.90 -34.48 24.95
N CYS A 297 -9.67 -33.42 25.20
CA CYS A 297 -9.36 -32.08 24.68
C CYS A 297 -8.04 -31.54 25.26
N THR A 298 -7.79 -31.78 26.55
CA THR A 298 -6.51 -31.42 27.19
C THR A 298 -5.35 -32.12 26.50
N LYS A 299 -5.48 -33.42 26.21
CA LYS A 299 -4.44 -34.17 25.50
C LYS A 299 -4.18 -33.60 24.10
N VAL A 300 -5.23 -33.37 23.31
CA VAL A 300 -5.11 -32.81 21.95
C VAL A 300 -4.45 -31.43 21.97
N LEU A 301 -4.81 -30.58 22.94
CA LEU A 301 -4.21 -29.26 23.09
C LEU A 301 -2.72 -29.34 23.47
N LEU A 302 -2.36 -30.23 24.41
CA LEU A 302 -0.95 -30.42 24.80
C LEU A 302 -0.13 -30.99 23.64
N ASP A 303 -0.65 -31.99 22.91
CA ASP A 303 0.01 -32.56 21.73
C ASP A 303 0.26 -31.47 20.66
N PHE A 304 -0.72 -30.59 20.43
CA PHE A 304 -0.58 -29.44 19.52
C PHE A 304 0.48 -28.43 19.99
N LEU A 305 0.51 -28.12 21.28
CA LEU A 305 1.52 -27.20 21.86
C LEU A 305 2.93 -27.81 21.79
N GLU A 306 3.07 -29.12 21.98
CA GLU A 306 4.34 -29.82 21.80
C GLU A 306 4.81 -29.82 20.33
N GLU A 307 3.90 -29.97 19.37
CA GLU A 307 4.22 -29.82 17.95
C GLU A 307 4.55 -28.37 17.59
N ALA A 308 3.85 -27.40 18.17
CA ALA A 308 4.11 -25.98 17.98
C ALA A 308 5.49 -25.57 18.50
N ALA A 309 5.89 -26.10 19.66
CA ALA A 309 7.21 -25.87 20.26
C ALA A 309 8.36 -26.52 19.47
N LYS A 310 8.08 -27.58 18.66
CA LYS A 310 9.07 -28.24 17.81
C LYS A 310 9.29 -27.54 16.46
N LYS A 311 8.35 -26.68 16.03
CA LYS A 311 8.54 -25.87 14.83
C LYS A 311 9.53 -24.76 15.18
N GLU A 312 10.59 -24.61 14.37
CA GLU A 312 11.48 -23.46 14.55
C GLU A 312 10.66 -22.17 14.52
N PRO A 313 10.88 -21.23 15.47
CA PRO A 313 10.27 -19.91 15.38
C PRO A 313 10.67 -19.31 14.02
N LEU A 314 9.77 -18.56 13.38
CA LEU A 314 10.03 -17.84 12.13
C LEU A 314 11.31 -17.00 12.28
N LYS A 315 12.45 -17.57 11.88
CA LYS A 315 13.71 -16.85 11.72
C LYS A 315 13.57 -16.05 10.43
N LEU A 316 13.39 -14.75 10.53
CA LEU A 316 13.82 -13.87 9.45
C LEU A 316 15.32 -14.11 9.27
N SER A 317 15.69 -14.62 8.09
CA SER A 317 17.07 -14.80 7.68
C SER A 317 17.78 -13.44 7.70
N VAL A 318 18.45 -13.13 8.81
CA VAL A 318 19.59 -12.20 8.79
C VAL A 318 20.74 -13.03 8.26
N GLU A 319 21.04 -12.95 6.96
CA GLU A 319 22.36 -13.36 6.49
C GLU A 319 23.37 -12.39 7.11
N PRO A 320 24.35 -12.86 7.91
CA PRO A 320 25.46 -12.02 8.32
C PRO A 320 26.27 -11.68 7.06
N LEU A 321 26.42 -10.39 6.77
CA LEU A 321 27.43 -9.91 5.84
C LEU A 321 28.81 -10.41 6.29
N PRO A 322 29.69 -10.88 5.38
CA PRO A 322 31.03 -11.30 5.74
C PRO A 322 31.82 -10.12 6.33
N GLU A 323 32.47 -10.35 7.48
CA GLU A 323 33.39 -9.40 8.10
C GLU A 323 34.54 -9.07 7.15
N ILE A 324 34.59 -7.82 6.69
CA ILE A 324 35.75 -7.28 5.97
C ILE A 324 36.81 -6.95 7.01
N ILE A 325 37.84 -7.79 7.09
CA ILE A 325 39.11 -7.47 7.75
C ILE A 325 39.83 -6.42 6.87
N PRO A 326 40.27 -5.28 7.43
CA PRO A 326 41.02 -4.30 6.65
C PRO A 326 42.47 -4.79 6.51
N GLU A 327 42.85 -5.22 5.31
CA GLU A 327 44.26 -5.41 4.95
C GLU A 327 44.70 -4.40 3.88
N ALA A 328 45.97 -4.06 3.97
CA ALA A 328 46.55 -2.78 3.59
C ALA A 328 46.81 -2.59 2.09
N VAL A 329 46.98 -1.31 1.77
CA VAL A 329 47.47 -0.70 0.52
C VAL A 329 48.59 -1.51 -0.15
N GLY A 330 48.40 -1.77 -1.45
CA GLY A 330 49.44 -2.18 -2.38
C GLY A 330 49.06 -1.75 -3.79
N GLU A 331 49.79 -0.77 -4.33
CA GLU A 331 49.74 -0.27 -5.70
C GLU A 331 50.04 -1.39 -6.72
N GLU A 332 49.35 -1.37 -7.86
CA GLU A 332 49.92 -1.54 -9.22
C GLU A 332 48.82 -1.51 -10.29
N GLU A 333 48.83 -0.46 -11.12
CA GLU A 333 48.44 -0.49 -12.53
C GLU A 333 49.68 -0.96 -13.35
N PRO A 334 49.57 -1.55 -14.57
CA PRO A 334 48.83 -0.95 -15.70
C PRO A 334 48.25 -1.86 -16.81
N ALA A 335 47.33 -1.23 -17.59
CA ALA A 335 47.14 -1.21 -19.05
C ALA A 335 46.84 -2.48 -19.91
N GLU A 336 45.71 -2.43 -20.63
CA GLU A 336 45.54 -2.38 -22.12
C GLU A 336 44.07 -2.79 -22.47
N GLU A 337 43.17 -1.85 -22.80
CA GLU A 337 42.81 -1.33 -24.14
C GLU A 337 41.71 -2.16 -24.89
N PRO A 338 40.96 -1.57 -25.84
CA PRO A 338 39.50 -1.41 -25.71
C PRO A 338 38.69 -2.30 -26.69
N ALA A 339 37.42 -2.54 -26.38
CA ALA A 339 36.46 -3.11 -27.32
C ALA A 339 35.26 -2.17 -27.52
N GLU A 340 35.02 -1.85 -28.79
CA GLU A 340 34.10 -0.88 -29.36
C GLU A 340 32.61 -1.18 -29.13
N GLU A 341 31.83 -0.11 -29.31
CA GLU A 341 30.38 -0.08 -29.47
C GLU A 341 29.84 -1.13 -30.44
N VAL A 342 28.79 -1.84 -30.03
CA VAL A 342 27.72 -2.26 -30.95
C VAL A 342 26.37 -1.99 -30.29
N LYS A 343 25.65 -1.03 -30.87
CA LYS A 343 24.19 -0.88 -30.77
C LYS A 343 23.51 -2.21 -31.06
N SER A 344 22.63 -2.67 -30.19
CA SER A 344 21.44 -3.42 -30.62
C SER A 344 20.40 -3.41 -29.50
N ALA A 345 19.24 -2.88 -29.86
CA ALA A 345 18.00 -3.07 -29.14
C ALA A 345 17.62 -4.55 -29.22
N GLU A 346 17.52 -5.22 -28.08
CA GLU A 346 16.82 -6.50 -27.95
C GLU A 346 15.88 -6.37 -26.74
N GLN A 347 14.59 -6.16 -27.03
CA GLN A 347 13.61 -7.24 -27.02
C GLN A 347 13.42 -7.85 -25.63
N THR A 348 12.70 -7.13 -24.77
CA THR A 348 11.87 -7.79 -23.76
C THR A 348 10.72 -8.47 -24.47
N SER A 349 10.94 -9.73 -24.82
CA SER A 349 9.93 -10.67 -25.31
C SER A 349 8.82 -10.82 -24.28
N SER A 350 7.69 -10.15 -24.49
CA SER A 350 6.45 -10.46 -23.78
C SER A 350 5.81 -11.68 -24.43
N SER A 351 5.87 -12.81 -23.71
CA SER A 351 5.16 -14.03 -24.07
C SER A 351 3.65 -13.76 -24.15
N GLY A 352 3.10 -13.65 -25.36
CA GLY A 352 1.66 -13.72 -25.60
C GLY A 352 0.96 -12.51 -26.21
N GLY A 353 1.66 -11.59 -26.89
CA GLY A 353 1.05 -10.52 -27.70
C GLY A 353 0.62 -9.26 -26.94
N PHE A 354 0.77 -9.24 -25.62
CA PHE A 354 0.51 -8.07 -24.78
C PHE A 354 1.82 -7.46 -24.31
N VAL A 355 1.97 -6.13 -24.43
CA VAL A 355 3.19 -5.41 -24.03
C VAL A 355 2.88 -4.55 -22.80
N PRO A 356 3.77 -4.42 -21.80
CA PRO A 356 3.58 -3.44 -20.73
C PRO A 356 3.45 -2.01 -21.28
N TYR A 357 2.55 -1.20 -20.72
CA TYR A 357 2.46 0.21 -21.08
C TYR A 357 3.72 0.95 -20.61
N ALA A 358 4.47 1.52 -21.56
CA ALA A 358 5.65 2.32 -21.29
C ALA A 358 5.31 3.81 -21.35
N VAL A 359 5.73 4.55 -20.34
CA VAL A 359 5.52 5.99 -20.22
C VAL A 359 6.66 6.72 -20.96
N CYS A 360 6.34 7.84 -21.60
CA CYS A 360 7.35 8.71 -22.20
C CYS A 360 8.08 9.49 -21.11
N ASP A 361 9.26 9.01 -20.74
CA ASP A 361 10.09 9.59 -19.68
C ASP A 361 11.14 10.59 -20.19
N ALA A 362 11.38 10.62 -21.51
CA ALA A 362 12.33 11.52 -22.15
C ALA A 362 11.62 12.30 -23.26
N CYS A 363 11.39 13.59 -23.02
CA CYS A 363 10.74 14.48 -23.99
C CYS A 363 11.39 15.87 -23.94
N VAL A 364 11.42 16.54 -25.10
CA VAL A 364 12.01 17.89 -25.25
C VAL A 364 11.50 18.91 -24.23
N LEU A 365 10.26 18.74 -23.72
CA LEU A 365 9.68 19.62 -22.69
C LEU A 365 10.45 19.64 -21.37
N GLN A 366 11.14 18.56 -21.01
CA GLN A 366 11.88 18.48 -19.73
C GLN A 366 13.08 19.42 -19.69
N SER A 367 13.57 19.85 -20.86
CA SER A 367 14.64 20.84 -20.97
C SER A 367 14.16 22.28 -20.72
N TYR A 368 12.86 22.51 -20.59
CA TYR A 368 12.27 23.83 -20.39
C TYR A 368 11.76 24.04 -18.96
N ASN A 369 12.26 25.08 -18.30
CA ASN A 369 11.88 25.43 -16.93
C ASN A 369 10.56 26.22 -16.84
N GLN A 370 10.12 26.86 -17.93
CA GLN A 370 8.87 27.62 -17.97
C GLN A 370 8.04 27.22 -19.20
N PHE A 371 6.88 26.60 -18.98
CA PHE A 371 6.00 26.16 -20.06
C PHE A 371 5.48 27.33 -20.92
N ALA A 372 5.29 28.50 -20.31
CA ALA A 372 4.84 29.69 -21.03
C ALA A 372 5.82 30.15 -22.13
N SER A 373 7.11 29.87 -22.00
CA SER A 373 8.14 30.20 -23.00
C SER A 373 8.34 29.12 -24.07
N VAL A 374 7.69 27.97 -23.95
CA VAL A 374 7.78 26.89 -24.95
C VAL A 374 7.09 27.36 -26.22
N GLN A 375 7.79 27.32 -27.36
CA GLN A 375 7.21 27.65 -28.65
C GLN A 375 6.28 26.54 -29.15
N ASP A 376 5.33 26.89 -30.02
CA ASP A 376 4.36 25.93 -30.58
C ASP A 376 5.04 24.78 -31.33
N SER A 377 6.14 25.03 -32.05
CA SER A 377 6.92 23.99 -32.76
C SER A 377 7.54 22.95 -31.82
N ILE A 378 8.05 23.39 -30.68
CA ILE A 378 8.63 22.51 -29.65
C ILE A 378 7.51 21.71 -28.99
N LEU A 379 6.39 22.35 -28.66
CA LEU A 379 5.23 21.69 -28.07
C LEU A 379 4.63 20.66 -29.04
N GLN A 380 4.58 20.96 -30.33
CA GLN A 380 4.13 20.04 -31.37
C GLN A 380 5.06 18.82 -31.48
N THR A 381 6.37 19.04 -31.45
CA THR A 381 7.37 17.95 -31.44
C THR A 381 7.19 17.05 -30.21
N ALA A 382 7.00 17.66 -29.04
CA ALA A 382 6.72 16.94 -27.80
C ALA A 382 5.42 16.14 -27.86
N ILE A 383 4.34 16.69 -28.44
CA ILE A 383 3.09 15.96 -28.65
C ILE A 383 3.34 14.70 -29.50
N VAL A 384 4.09 14.82 -30.59
CA VAL A 384 4.40 13.68 -31.47
C VAL A 384 5.28 12.65 -30.76
N GLU A 385 6.25 13.07 -29.96
CA GLU A 385 7.09 12.15 -29.15
C GLU A 385 6.26 11.37 -28.13
N ILE A 386 5.38 12.05 -27.39
CA ILE A 386 4.48 11.42 -26.42
C ILE A 386 3.55 10.44 -27.12
N VAL A 387 2.89 10.86 -28.22
CA VAL A 387 1.98 9.98 -28.97
C VAL A 387 2.73 8.80 -29.62
N ARG A 388 4.01 8.96 -29.98
CA ARG A 388 4.82 7.86 -30.50
C ARG A 388 5.12 6.80 -29.45
N ALA A 389 5.41 7.20 -28.22
CA ALA A 389 5.71 6.28 -27.13
C ALA A 389 4.43 5.70 -26.50
N GLU A 390 3.41 6.53 -26.32
CA GLU A 390 2.23 6.24 -25.51
C GLU A 390 0.95 6.07 -26.33
N GLY A 391 1.01 6.18 -27.66
CA GLY A 391 -0.14 6.07 -28.57
C GLY A 391 -0.66 4.63 -28.75
N PRO A 392 -1.98 4.42 -28.93
CA PRO A 392 -3.04 5.41 -28.87
C PRO A 392 -3.25 5.99 -27.46
N ILE A 393 -3.34 7.31 -27.36
CA ILE A 393 -3.50 8.06 -26.11
C ILE A 393 -4.70 9.01 -26.21
N SER A 394 -5.55 9.07 -25.18
CA SER A 394 -6.69 9.99 -25.17
C SER A 394 -6.22 11.44 -25.03
N GLU A 395 -6.99 12.40 -25.54
CA GLU A 395 -6.71 13.83 -25.36
C GLU A 395 -6.52 14.21 -23.88
N ALA A 396 -7.34 13.62 -23.00
CA ALA A 396 -7.24 13.84 -21.55
C ALA A 396 -5.90 13.37 -20.98
N GLN A 397 -5.42 12.20 -21.41
CA GLN A 397 -4.12 11.67 -20.98
C GLN A 397 -2.96 12.45 -21.61
N LEU A 398 -3.05 12.82 -22.88
CA LEU A 398 -2.05 13.68 -23.53
C LEU A 398 -1.85 14.99 -22.76
N ILE A 399 -2.95 15.64 -22.36
CA ILE A 399 -2.91 16.85 -21.53
C ILE A 399 -2.27 16.56 -20.15
N ALA A 400 -2.57 15.42 -19.53
CA ALA A 400 -1.98 15.02 -18.25
C ALA A 400 -0.46 14.79 -18.38
N ARG A 401 -0.01 14.12 -19.43
CA ARG A 401 1.42 13.89 -19.72
C ARG A 401 2.17 15.20 -19.97
N ILE A 402 1.60 16.11 -20.76
CA ILE A 402 2.19 17.44 -20.99
C ILE A 402 2.24 18.26 -19.71
N LYS A 403 1.23 18.14 -18.82
CA LYS A 403 1.26 18.78 -17.51
C LYS A 403 2.45 18.32 -16.67
N GLU A 404 2.69 17.01 -16.66
CA GLU A 404 3.75 16.37 -15.89
C GLU A 404 5.14 16.70 -16.47
N LEU A 405 5.35 16.42 -17.75
CA LEU A 405 6.62 16.63 -18.46
C LEU A 405 6.98 18.11 -18.57
N GLY A 406 5.99 18.97 -18.82
CA GLY A 406 6.15 20.42 -18.90
C GLY A 406 6.12 21.14 -17.54
N ARG A 407 5.98 20.41 -16.43
CA ARG A 407 5.89 20.95 -15.05
C ARG A 407 4.85 22.09 -14.92
N VAL A 408 3.70 21.94 -15.59
CA VAL A 408 2.67 22.98 -15.65
C VAL A 408 1.86 22.97 -14.35
N PRO A 409 1.94 24.02 -13.49
CA PRO A 409 1.31 24.01 -12.17
C PRO A 409 -0.22 23.98 -12.27
N ARG A 410 -0.80 24.67 -13.26
CA ARG A 410 -2.24 24.72 -13.49
C ARG A 410 -2.56 24.63 -14.98
N MET A 411 -3.37 23.65 -15.32
CA MET A 411 -3.85 23.44 -16.69
C MET A 411 -5.08 24.32 -16.96
N THR A 412 -4.86 25.55 -17.45
CA THR A 412 -5.93 26.50 -17.79
C THR A 412 -6.62 26.13 -19.10
N ALA A 413 -7.83 26.66 -19.35
CA ALA A 413 -8.57 26.40 -20.58
C ALA A 413 -7.76 26.74 -21.84
N GLY A 414 -7.07 27.89 -21.85
CA GLY A 414 -6.24 28.29 -22.99
C GLY A 414 -5.03 27.38 -23.23
N ILE A 415 -4.43 26.78 -22.19
CA ILE A 415 -3.35 25.80 -22.39
C ILE A 415 -3.89 24.50 -22.97
N LYS A 416 -5.05 24.02 -22.48
CA LYS A 416 -5.70 22.81 -23.03
C LYS A 416 -6.05 23.01 -24.49
N GLU A 417 -6.65 24.15 -24.83
CA GLU A 417 -7.01 24.50 -26.20
C GLU A 417 -5.78 24.61 -27.10
N ARG A 418 -4.69 25.20 -26.59
CA ARG A 418 -3.40 25.24 -27.31
C ARG A 418 -2.86 23.83 -27.61
N ILE A 419 -2.89 22.92 -26.63
CA ILE A 419 -2.45 21.53 -26.83
C ILE A 419 -3.33 20.81 -27.85
N ALA A 420 -4.66 20.91 -27.70
CA ALA A 420 -5.63 20.29 -28.61
C ALA A 420 -5.47 20.80 -30.05
N ASN A 421 -5.31 22.11 -30.23
CA ASN A 421 -5.10 22.72 -31.55
C ASN A 421 -3.81 22.23 -32.22
N LEU A 422 -2.72 22.07 -31.47
CA LEU A 422 -1.45 21.55 -32.01
C LEU A 422 -1.51 20.05 -32.32
N ALA A 423 -2.24 19.27 -31.51
CA ALA A 423 -2.50 17.87 -31.80
C ALA A 423 -3.33 17.71 -33.08
N ASP A 424 -4.41 18.49 -33.24
CA ASP A 424 -5.27 18.49 -34.43
C ASP A 424 -4.53 19.04 -35.67
N ALA A 425 -3.62 20.00 -35.51
CA ALA A 425 -2.72 20.44 -36.57
C ALA A 425 -1.80 19.29 -37.04
N SER A 426 -1.23 18.53 -36.11
CA SER A 426 -0.39 17.37 -36.41
C SER A 426 -1.15 16.22 -37.09
N VAL A 427 -2.47 16.14 -36.88
CA VAL A 427 -3.37 15.24 -37.62
C VAL A 427 -3.59 15.75 -39.05
N THR A 428 -3.79 17.05 -39.21
CA THR A 428 -3.97 17.68 -40.54
C THR A 428 -2.72 17.56 -41.41
N GLU A 429 -1.54 17.63 -40.79
CA GLU A 429 -0.24 17.41 -41.43
C GLU A 429 0.02 15.93 -41.79
N GLY A 430 -0.80 15.00 -41.27
CA GLY A 430 -0.70 13.57 -41.55
C GLY A 430 0.33 12.82 -40.68
N THR A 431 0.95 13.48 -39.69
CA THR A 431 1.88 12.85 -38.74
C THR A 431 1.13 11.99 -37.73
N LEU A 432 -0.01 12.50 -37.23
CA LEU A 432 -0.89 11.81 -36.30
C LEU A 432 -2.19 11.40 -36.97
N ILE A 433 -2.87 10.41 -36.39
CA ILE A 433 -4.27 10.10 -36.66
C ILE A 433 -5.06 10.30 -35.37
N CYS A 434 -6.32 10.69 -35.52
CA CYS A 434 -7.25 10.86 -34.40
C CYS A 434 -8.54 10.09 -34.69
N ASP A 435 -8.99 9.29 -33.74
CA ASP A 435 -10.29 8.62 -33.84
C ASP A 435 -11.45 9.55 -33.40
N ALA A 436 -12.69 9.03 -33.50
CA ALA A 436 -13.89 9.78 -33.12
C ALA A 436 -13.99 10.06 -31.61
N GLU A 437 -13.25 9.33 -30.77
CA GLU A 437 -13.21 9.49 -29.32
C GLU A 437 -12.02 10.32 -28.84
N LYS A 438 -11.34 11.02 -29.76
CA LYS A 438 -10.17 11.86 -29.48
C LYS A 438 -8.97 11.07 -28.92
N PHE A 439 -8.75 9.87 -29.42
CA PHE A 439 -7.47 9.16 -29.25
C PHE A 439 -6.50 9.49 -30.38
N TYR A 440 -5.30 9.92 -30.02
CA TYR A 440 -4.21 10.22 -30.95
C TYR A 440 -3.26 9.04 -31.06
N ALA A 441 -2.87 8.69 -32.28
CA ALA A 441 -1.85 7.69 -32.58
C ALA A 441 -0.96 8.15 -33.74
N ILE A 442 0.21 7.52 -33.92
CA ILE A 442 1.09 7.81 -35.07
C ILE A 442 0.46 7.24 -36.35
N SER A 443 0.45 8.06 -37.40
CA SER A 443 0.00 7.63 -38.72
C SER A 443 0.87 6.48 -39.25
N GLY A 444 0.24 5.34 -39.59
CA GLY A 444 0.94 4.13 -40.03
C GLY A 444 1.66 3.34 -38.93
N GLY A 445 1.47 3.69 -37.66
CA GLY A 445 1.99 2.91 -36.53
C GLY A 445 1.23 1.59 -36.32
N GLU A 446 1.92 0.55 -35.88
CA GLU A 446 1.28 -0.69 -35.46
C GLU A 446 0.55 -0.51 -34.12
N LEU A 447 -0.69 -0.99 -34.06
CA LEU A 447 -1.46 -0.99 -32.84
C LEU A 447 -1.03 -2.16 -31.95
N THR A 448 -0.73 -1.88 -30.69
CA THR A 448 -0.34 -2.90 -29.70
C THR A 448 -1.31 -2.94 -28.53
N ALA A 449 -1.66 -4.14 -28.05
CA ALA A 449 -2.47 -4.30 -26.85
C ALA A 449 -1.59 -4.17 -25.60
N ARG A 450 -1.80 -3.11 -24.79
CA ARG A 450 -0.92 -2.79 -23.67
C ARG A 450 -1.54 -3.07 -22.30
N ILE A 451 -0.76 -3.72 -21.44
CA ILE A 451 -1.11 -4.00 -20.06
C ILE A 451 -0.86 -2.73 -19.24
N ARG A 452 -1.89 -2.25 -18.53
CA ARG A 452 -1.81 -1.06 -17.69
C ARG A 452 -1.99 -1.46 -16.23
N GLU A 453 -0.90 -1.47 -15.48
CA GLU A 453 -0.92 -1.69 -14.03
C GLU A 453 -1.13 -0.35 -13.31
N GLY A 454 -1.99 -0.30 -12.29
CA GLY A 454 -2.22 0.89 -11.45
C GLY A 454 -3.56 1.62 -11.66
N LYS A 455 -3.59 2.94 -11.43
CA LYS A 455 -4.81 3.79 -11.40
C LYS A 455 -5.24 4.30 -12.78
N TRP A 456 -5.32 3.44 -13.78
CA TRP A 456 -5.84 3.79 -15.11
C TRP A 456 -7.36 3.64 -15.17
N SER A 457 -8.03 4.51 -15.94
CA SER A 457 -9.45 4.30 -16.28
C SER A 457 -9.56 3.46 -17.54
N ALA A 458 -10.56 2.58 -17.63
CA ALA A 458 -10.85 1.90 -18.90
C ALA A 458 -11.23 2.88 -20.02
N ALA A 459 -11.70 4.08 -19.66
CA ALA A 459 -11.95 5.17 -20.62
C ALA A 459 -10.67 5.71 -21.27
N ASP A 460 -9.49 5.42 -20.70
CA ASP A 460 -8.18 5.81 -21.25
C ASP A 460 -7.63 4.77 -22.25
N VAL A 461 -8.40 3.74 -22.58
CA VAL A 461 -8.03 2.72 -23.56
C VAL A 461 -8.92 2.87 -24.79
N SER A 462 -8.31 2.94 -25.98
CA SER A 462 -9.04 3.07 -27.23
C SER A 462 -9.81 1.78 -27.53
N LEU A 463 -10.95 1.91 -28.24
CA LEU A 463 -11.72 0.74 -28.66
C LEU A 463 -10.91 -0.19 -29.55
N GLY A 464 -10.02 0.36 -30.40
CA GLY A 464 -9.12 -0.43 -31.23
C GLY A 464 -8.14 -1.27 -30.41
N GLU A 465 -7.60 -0.73 -29.32
CA GLU A 465 -6.68 -1.48 -28.47
C GLU A 465 -7.40 -2.61 -27.71
N ILE A 466 -8.64 -2.36 -27.27
CA ILE A 466 -9.51 -3.39 -26.68
C ILE A 466 -9.86 -4.47 -27.71
N ALA A 467 -10.18 -4.09 -28.94
CA ALA A 467 -10.47 -5.01 -30.04
C ALA A 467 -9.29 -5.95 -30.31
N LEU A 468 -8.07 -5.40 -30.36
CA LEU A 468 -6.85 -6.18 -30.53
C LEU A 468 -6.59 -7.12 -29.34
N ALA A 469 -6.79 -6.66 -28.12
CA ALA A 469 -6.68 -7.49 -26.91
C ALA A 469 -7.66 -8.67 -26.94
N ALA A 470 -8.92 -8.43 -27.33
CA ALA A 470 -9.93 -9.47 -27.48
C ALA A 470 -9.55 -10.48 -28.58
N LYS A 471 -9.01 -10.00 -29.71
CA LYS A 471 -8.51 -10.85 -30.80
C LYS A 471 -7.37 -11.77 -30.31
N ILE A 472 -6.37 -11.23 -29.60
CA ILE A 472 -5.24 -12.01 -29.06
C ILE A 472 -5.73 -13.12 -28.12
N ILE A 473 -6.78 -12.87 -27.33
CA ILE A 473 -7.38 -13.88 -26.45
C ILE A 473 -8.06 -14.99 -27.27
N LEU A 474 -8.84 -14.61 -28.28
CA LEU A 474 -9.52 -15.56 -29.16
C LEU A 474 -8.57 -16.38 -30.02
N GLU A 475 -7.43 -15.83 -30.45
CA GLU A 475 -6.39 -16.57 -31.16
C GLU A 475 -5.80 -17.70 -30.28
N LYS A 476 -5.82 -17.55 -28.95
CA LYS A 476 -5.36 -18.59 -28.01
C LYS A 476 -6.44 -19.59 -27.62
N GLN A 477 -7.69 -19.13 -27.47
CA GLN A 477 -8.80 -19.94 -26.93
C GLN A 477 -9.75 -20.47 -28.02
N PHE A 478 -9.54 -20.10 -29.28
CA PHE A 478 -10.34 -20.39 -30.48
C PHE A 478 -11.77 -19.86 -30.46
N ALA A 479 -12.54 -20.13 -29.40
CA ALA A 479 -13.93 -19.74 -29.26
C ALA A 479 -14.26 -19.43 -27.79
N THR A 480 -14.92 -18.31 -27.52
CA THR A 480 -15.27 -17.89 -26.15
C THR A 480 -16.62 -17.17 -26.14
N PRO A 481 -17.53 -17.45 -25.18
CA PRO A 481 -18.76 -16.68 -25.03
C PRO A 481 -18.49 -15.19 -24.85
N LYS A 482 -19.29 -14.30 -25.45
CA LYS A 482 -19.07 -12.85 -25.42
C LYS A 482 -18.88 -12.30 -23.99
N ALA A 483 -19.71 -12.77 -23.06
CA ALA A 483 -19.66 -12.35 -21.66
C ALA A 483 -18.35 -12.73 -20.95
N ASP A 484 -17.74 -13.86 -21.31
CA ASP A 484 -16.48 -14.30 -20.74
C ASP A 484 -15.28 -13.66 -21.43
N LEU A 485 -15.38 -13.44 -22.75
CA LEU A 485 -14.38 -12.66 -23.50
C LEU A 485 -14.22 -11.26 -22.90
N VAL A 486 -15.33 -10.59 -22.56
CA VAL A 486 -15.32 -9.26 -21.92
C VAL A 486 -14.57 -9.30 -20.57
N LYS A 487 -14.83 -10.30 -19.73
CA LYS A 487 -14.15 -10.44 -18.43
C LYS A 487 -12.66 -10.70 -18.60
N GLN A 488 -12.29 -11.59 -19.51
CA GLN A 488 -10.90 -11.95 -19.76
C GLN A 488 -10.11 -10.81 -20.41
N THR A 489 -10.74 -10.07 -21.33
CA THR A 489 -10.12 -8.88 -21.97
C THR A 489 -9.86 -7.80 -20.93
N ALA A 490 -10.82 -7.52 -20.04
CA ALA A 490 -10.63 -6.59 -18.94
C ALA A 490 -9.47 -7.01 -18.01
N ALA A 491 -9.42 -8.28 -17.63
CA ALA A 491 -8.36 -8.81 -16.77
C ALA A 491 -6.98 -8.77 -17.44
N SER A 492 -6.90 -9.11 -18.73
CA SER A 492 -5.63 -9.12 -19.49
C SER A 492 -5.06 -7.73 -19.72
N LEU A 493 -5.92 -6.70 -19.78
CA LEU A 493 -5.51 -5.30 -19.85
C LEU A 493 -5.15 -4.68 -18.48
N GLY A 494 -5.33 -5.42 -17.38
CA GLY A 494 -5.00 -4.98 -16.02
C GLY A 494 -6.16 -4.36 -15.22
N PHE A 495 -7.41 -4.45 -15.70
CA PHE A 495 -8.57 -3.81 -15.05
C PHE A 495 -9.39 -4.76 -14.17
N LYS A 496 -9.88 -4.23 -13.03
CA LYS A 496 -10.89 -4.91 -12.19
C LYS A 496 -12.27 -4.81 -12.83
N ALA A 497 -13.06 -5.88 -12.73
CA ALA A 497 -14.37 -6.01 -13.38
C ALA A 497 -15.48 -5.15 -12.72
N THR A 498 -15.42 -3.83 -12.94
CA THR A 498 -16.49 -2.88 -12.58
C THR A 498 -17.52 -2.74 -13.70
N ALA A 499 -18.69 -2.16 -13.42
CA ALA A 499 -19.73 -1.95 -14.44
C ALA A 499 -19.25 -1.08 -15.62
N ALA A 500 -18.54 0.02 -15.32
CA ALA A 500 -17.99 0.92 -16.34
C ALA A 500 -16.91 0.23 -17.20
N VAL A 501 -16.03 -0.58 -16.58
CA VAL A 501 -15.01 -1.35 -17.32
C VAL A 501 -15.67 -2.36 -18.25
N LYS A 502 -16.67 -3.12 -17.75
CA LYS A 502 -17.41 -4.09 -18.58
C LYS A 502 -18.07 -3.42 -19.78
N GLN A 503 -18.76 -2.31 -19.57
CA GLN A 503 -19.42 -1.56 -20.64
C GLN A 503 -18.42 -1.07 -21.70
N ARG A 504 -17.26 -0.56 -21.28
CA ARG A 504 -16.22 -0.08 -22.20
C ARG A 504 -15.58 -1.22 -23.00
N VAL A 505 -15.29 -2.33 -22.33
CA VAL A 505 -14.71 -3.51 -22.99
C VAL A 505 -15.70 -4.15 -23.95
N GLU A 506 -16.98 -4.23 -23.57
CA GLU A 506 -18.04 -4.70 -24.46
C GLU A 506 -18.14 -3.84 -25.73
N ALA A 507 -18.09 -2.51 -25.60
CA ALA A 507 -18.07 -1.62 -26.76
C ALA A 507 -16.85 -1.88 -27.68
N GLY A 508 -15.69 -2.24 -27.11
CA GLY A 508 -14.50 -2.58 -27.90
C GLY A 508 -14.64 -3.92 -28.62
N VAL A 509 -15.24 -4.92 -27.98
CA VAL A 509 -15.57 -6.20 -28.62
C VAL A 509 -16.61 -6.00 -29.73
N ASP A 510 -17.63 -5.16 -29.51
CA ASP A 510 -18.63 -4.84 -30.53
C ASP A 510 -18.02 -4.10 -31.72
N ALA A 511 -17.07 -3.18 -31.47
CA ALA A 511 -16.30 -2.52 -32.52
C ALA A 511 -15.46 -3.51 -33.34
N ALA A 512 -14.85 -4.51 -32.68
CA ALA A 512 -14.11 -5.58 -33.34
C ALA A 512 -15.02 -6.47 -34.22
N CYS A 513 -16.26 -6.69 -33.79
CA CYS A 513 -17.25 -7.41 -34.59
C CYS A 513 -17.67 -6.58 -35.81
N ALA A 514 -17.90 -5.28 -35.63
CA ALA A 514 -18.27 -4.37 -36.72
C ALA A 514 -17.15 -4.21 -37.76
N SER A 515 -15.88 -4.26 -37.35
CA SER A 515 -14.73 -4.22 -38.26
C SER A 515 -14.39 -5.57 -38.90
N GLY A 516 -15.13 -6.64 -38.58
CA GLY A 516 -14.87 -8.00 -39.08
C GLY A 516 -13.62 -8.67 -38.50
N MET A 517 -13.11 -8.18 -37.36
CA MET A 517 -11.94 -8.76 -36.67
C MET A 517 -12.34 -9.95 -35.78
N ILE A 518 -13.59 -9.97 -35.30
CA ILE A 518 -14.19 -11.04 -34.49
C ILE A 518 -15.51 -11.45 -35.14
N LEU A 519 -15.74 -12.75 -35.26
CA LEU A 519 -16.99 -13.34 -35.72
C LEU A 519 -17.82 -13.80 -34.52
N VAL A 520 -19.13 -13.58 -34.55
CA VAL A 520 -20.04 -14.01 -33.48
C VAL A 520 -21.07 -14.98 -34.04
N GLU A 521 -21.10 -16.20 -33.51
CA GLU A 521 -22.07 -17.25 -33.84
C GLU A 521 -22.73 -17.73 -32.54
N ASN A 522 -24.05 -17.59 -32.41
CA ASN A 522 -24.80 -18.04 -31.22
C ASN A 522 -24.19 -17.58 -29.88
N ASP A 523 -23.83 -16.29 -29.78
CA ASP A 523 -23.22 -15.66 -28.59
C ASP A 523 -21.77 -16.14 -28.26
N VAL A 524 -21.16 -16.90 -29.17
CA VAL A 524 -19.77 -17.33 -29.11
C VAL A 524 -18.93 -16.52 -30.09
N CYS A 525 -17.91 -15.84 -29.57
CA CYS A 525 -16.94 -15.07 -30.34
C CYS A 525 -15.79 -15.97 -30.82
N LYS A 526 -15.33 -15.75 -32.06
CA LYS A 526 -14.16 -16.39 -32.68
C LYS A 526 -13.32 -15.34 -33.39
N ALA A 527 -12.00 -15.53 -33.44
CA ALA A 527 -11.15 -14.68 -34.28
C ALA A 527 -11.53 -14.92 -35.77
N ALA A 528 -11.64 -13.84 -36.54
CA ALA A 528 -12.00 -13.90 -37.95
C ALA A 528 -10.88 -14.44 -38.85
#